data_AF-A0A401QAF4-F1
#
_entry.id   AF-A0A401QAF4-F1
#
_cell.length_a   1.000
_cell.length_b   1.000
_cell.length_c   1.000
_cell.angle_alpha   90.00
_cell.angle_beta   90.00
_cell.angle_gamma   90.00
#
_symmetry.space_group_name_H-M   'P 1'
#
loop_
_entity.id
_entity.type
_entity.pdbx_description
1 polymer ?
#
loop_
_entity_poly.entity_id
_entity_poly.type
_entity_poly.pdbx_seq_one_letter_code
_entity_poly.pdbx_strand_id
1 'polypeptide(L)'
;RVVYLWLVCSGTGTCGWCVWVGYLWLVCLGWVPVMCVQGESNWPVTFAFLLFLLFPIGPGWSRTLQAWIIGLTELAVFVTLVYGTIHYFGLRVNWEKRMIETKTVFTFHEFTRWLKIVTPLTMWIGVLSLSWEIFTSLLSSLMVKGFIAKLWATSQWALFAVAAAAMFAVSLVPYTFIEYEASSNLRPEIRRLYDMVDRYQLVNSYGLFRRMTGVGGRPEVVVEGSYDSQRWTEIEFMYKPGNLSLAPPLVAPHQPRLDWQMWFAALGDHTHSPWFTSFIHRLLQGKKSG
;
A
#
# COMPACT_ATOMS: atom_id res chain seq x y z
N ARG A 1 0.62 14.71 -11.25
CA ARG A 1 1.64 13.88 -11.91
C ARG A 1 2.03 12.78 -10.92
N VAL A 2 1.43 11.60 -11.03
CA VAL A 2 1.77 10.43 -10.23
C VAL A 2 2.17 9.35 -11.22
N VAL A 3 3.42 8.91 -11.14
CA VAL A 3 3.99 7.84 -11.96
C VAL A 3 3.60 6.53 -11.29
N TYR A 4 2.82 5.69 -11.98
CA TYR A 4 2.48 4.35 -11.48
C TYR A 4 3.26 3.32 -12.30
N LEU A 5 4.14 2.59 -11.60
CA LEU A 5 4.88 1.45 -12.13
C LEU A 5 4.04 0.19 -11.84
N TRP A 6 3.66 -0.55 -12.88
CA TRP A 6 2.93 -1.80 -12.77
C TRP A 6 3.88 -3.00 -12.76
N LEU A 7 3.67 -3.93 -11.82
CA LEU A 7 4.31 -5.24 -11.78
C LEU A 7 3.39 -6.30 -12.38
N VAL A 8 3.93 -7.10 -13.29
CA VAL A 8 3.28 -8.25 -13.90
C VAL A 8 3.80 -9.49 -13.18
N CYS A 9 2.94 -10.23 -12.50
CA CYS A 9 3.28 -11.54 -11.94
C CYS A 9 3.18 -12.61 -13.06
N SER A 10 4.27 -13.32 -13.35
CA SER A 10 4.24 -14.51 -14.19
C SER A 10 3.90 -15.76 -13.34
N GLY A 11 3.24 -16.74 -13.96
CA GLY A 11 2.84 -18.02 -13.36
C GLY A 11 3.99 -18.96 -12.96
N THR A 12 5.22 -18.47 -12.88
CA THR A 12 6.40 -19.24 -12.45
C THR A 12 7.14 -18.51 -11.34
N GLY A 13 6.44 -18.13 -10.28
CA GLY A 13 7.02 -17.92 -8.94
C GLY A 13 8.17 -16.92 -8.78
N THR A 14 8.51 -16.12 -9.79
CA THR A 14 9.60 -15.14 -9.72
C THR A 14 9.06 -13.73 -9.88
N CYS A 15 9.22 -12.90 -8.84
CA CYS A 15 8.66 -11.55 -8.74
C CYS A 15 9.76 -10.56 -8.39
N GLY A 16 10.28 -9.87 -9.40
CA GLY A 16 11.32 -8.85 -9.25
C GLY A 16 10.74 -7.47 -8.91
N TRP A 17 11.18 -6.93 -7.76
CA TRP A 17 11.04 -5.57 -7.24
C TRP A 17 9.71 -5.19 -6.54
N CYS A 18 9.67 -5.56 -5.25
CA CYS A 18 8.67 -5.12 -4.29
C CYS A 18 8.87 -3.66 -3.85
N VAL A 19 7.90 -2.80 -4.15
CA VAL A 19 7.67 -1.50 -3.48
C VAL A 19 6.72 -1.67 -2.27
N TRP A 20 6.57 -2.88 -1.74
CA TRP A 20 5.52 -3.20 -0.75
C TRP A 20 5.97 -3.22 0.71
N VAL A 21 7.24 -3.01 1.00
CA VAL A 21 7.77 -3.01 2.37
C VAL A 21 7.44 -1.71 3.12
N GLY A 22 7.17 -0.61 2.40
CA GLY A 22 6.77 0.66 3.02
C GLY A 22 5.33 0.66 3.55
N TYR A 23 4.42 -0.16 3.02
CA TYR A 23 2.98 0.00 3.26
C TYR A 23 2.55 -0.42 4.67
N LEU A 24 3.16 -1.45 5.26
CA LEU A 24 2.80 -1.90 6.61
C LEU A 24 3.26 -0.92 7.70
N TRP A 25 4.34 -0.17 7.44
CA TRP A 25 4.90 0.82 8.35
C TRP A 25 4.32 2.23 8.10
N LEU A 26 4.09 2.61 6.84
CA LEU A 26 3.37 3.84 6.47
C LEU A 26 1.92 3.81 6.95
N VAL A 27 1.29 2.64 7.05
CA VAL A 27 -0.05 2.53 7.65
C VAL A 27 0.00 2.68 9.18
N CYS A 28 1.11 2.41 9.88
CA CYS A 28 1.25 2.81 11.29
C CYS A 28 1.54 4.31 11.46
N LEU A 29 2.25 4.91 10.49
CA LEU A 29 2.61 6.34 10.50
C LEU A 29 1.51 7.27 9.94
N GLY A 30 0.58 6.74 9.15
CA GLY A 30 -0.47 7.49 8.48
C GLY A 30 -1.73 7.75 9.33
N TRP A 31 -1.74 7.34 10.60
CA TRP A 31 -2.92 7.43 11.48
C TRP A 31 -3.03 8.73 12.27
N VAL A 32 -2.09 9.65 12.12
CA VAL A 32 -2.25 11.01 12.62
C VAL A 32 -2.31 11.93 11.40
N PRO A 33 -3.51 12.39 10.98
CA PRO A 33 -3.57 13.66 10.28
C PRO A 33 -3.10 14.70 11.29
N VAL A 34 -1.80 14.98 11.30
CA VAL A 34 -1.26 16.15 11.97
C VAL A 34 -1.89 17.33 11.25
N MET A 35 -3.00 17.84 11.80
CA MET A 35 -3.49 19.17 11.44
C MET A 35 -2.37 20.13 11.79
N CYS A 36 -1.63 20.49 10.75
CA CYS A 36 -0.52 21.43 10.79
C CYS A 36 -1.09 22.81 11.10
N VAL A 37 -1.17 23.14 12.39
CA VAL A 37 -1.27 24.53 12.83
C VAL A 37 0.15 25.09 12.77
N GLN A 38 0.39 25.84 11.70
CA GLN A 38 1.48 26.80 11.51
C GLN A 38 2.92 26.33 11.82
N GLY A 39 3.60 25.92 10.74
CA GLY A 39 4.94 26.43 10.45
C GLY A 39 6.11 25.78 11.18
N GLU A 40 6.35 24.49 10.94
CA GLU A 40 7.72 23.94 10.85
C GLU A 40 7.68 22.55 10.20
N SER A 41 8.36 22.43 9.05
CA SER A 41 8.48 21.18 8.30
C SER A 41 9.46 20.24 9.00
N ASN A 42 8.96 19.35 9.86
CA ASN A 42 9.77 18.30 10.45
C ASN A 42 9.11 16.92 10.30
N TRP A 43 9.52 16.22 9.25
CA TRP A 43 9.22 14.80 9.00
C TRP A 43 9.88 13.78 9.97
N PRO A 44 10.86 14.07 10.86
CA PRO A 44 11.46 13.03 11.71
C PRO A 44 10.68 12.74 13.02
N VAL A 45 9.59 13.47 13.31
CA VAL A 45 8.90 13.38 14.62
C VAL A 45 8.07 12.10 14.77
N THR A 46 7.52 11.56 13.68
CA THR A 46 6.63 10.38 13.74
C THR A 46 7.37 9.04 13.89
N PHE A 47 8.64 8.95 13.48
CA PHE A 47 9.47 7.74 13.69
C PHE A 47 10.06 7.67 15.09
N ALA A 48 10.43 8.82 15.67
CA ALA A 48 10.83 8.93 17.07
C ALA A 48 9.71 8.46 18.04
N PHE A 49 8.45 8.50 17.58
CA PHE A 49 7.26 8.26 18.38
C PHE A 49 7.04 6.78 18.79
N LEU A 50 7.25 5.83 17.86
CA LEU A 50 7.17 4.39 18.17
C LEU A 50 8.30 3.93 19.11
N LEU A 51 9.46 4.59 19.02
CA LEU A 51 10.57 4.43 19.96
C LEU A 51 10.29 5.07 21.33
N PHE A 52 9.66 6.25 21.35
CA PHE A 52 9.28 6.95 22.59
C PHE A 52 8.25 6.17 23.42
N LEU A 53 7.37 5.40 22.78
CA LEU A 53 6.41 4.51 23.45
C LEU A 53 7.08 3.30 24.12
N LEU A 54 8.19 2.81 23.57
CA LEU A 54 8.95 1.68 24.14
C LEU A 54 10.01 2.14 25.16
N PHE A 55 10.49 3.38 25.05
CA PHE A 55 11.47 3.97 25.95
C PHE A 55 11.08 5.43 26.27
N PRO A 56 10.49 5.74 27.42
CA PRO A 56 10.28 7.12 27.84
C PRO A 56 11.65 7.75 28.15
N ILE A 57 12.22 8.45 27.17
CA ILE A 57 13.52 9.13 27.31
C ILE A 57 13.29 10.40 28.14
N GLY A 58 13.62 10.32 29.43
CA GLY A 58 13.57 11.47 30.34
C GLY A 58 14.61 12.55 30.00
N PRO A 59 14.48 13.77 30.56
CA PRO A 59 15.29 14.95 30.23
C PRO A 59 16.77 14.88 30.66
N GLY A 60 17.28 13.72 31.04
CA GLY A 60 18.65 13.51 31.55
C GLY A 60 19.64 12.91 30.56
N TRP A 61 19.24 12.58 29.32
CA TRP A 61 20.14 11.99 28.33
C TRP A 61 20.83 13.04 27.46
N SER A 62 22.15 12.89 27.29
CA SER A 62 22.95 13.71 26.37
C SER A 62 22.38 13.63 24.95
N ARG A 63 22.24 14.79 24.28
CA ARG A 63 21.76 14.88 22.88
C ARG A 63 22.52 13.95 21.93
N THR A 64 23.80 13.72 22.20
CA THR A 64 24.64 12.79 21.44
C THR A 64 24.15 11.35 21.57
N LEU A 65 23.82 10.91 22.79
CA LEU A 65 23.38 9.54 23.05
C LEU A 65 21.99 9.29 22.43
N GLN A 66 21.11 10.29 22.45
CA GLN A 66 19.82 10.25 21.75
C GLN A 66 19.99 10.07 20.23
N ALA A 67 20.90 10.83 19.61
CA ALA A 67 21.18 10.71 18.18
C ALA A 67 21.72 9.31 17.81
N TRP A 68 22.58 8.73 18.65
CA TRP A 68 23.07 7.36 18.46
C TRP A 68 21.97 6.32 18.53
N ILE A 69 21.05 6.44 19.50
CA ILE A 69 19.94 5.48 19.67
C ILE A 69 19.02 5.50 18.44
N ILE A 70 18.68 6.69 17.96
CA ILE A 70 17.85 6.87 16.77
C ILE A 70 18.56 6.27 15.55
N GLY A 71 19.82 6.64 15.32
CA GLY A 71 20.59 6.13 14.18
C GLY A 71 20.79 4.60 14.20
N LEU A 72 21.04 4.01 15.38
CA LEU A 72 21.14 2.55 15.53
C LEU A 72 19.80 1.86 15.26
N THR A 73 18.69 2.46 15.66
CA THR A 73 17.36 1.89 15.40
C THR A 73 17.00 1.97 13.93
N GLU A 74 17.26 3.09 13.28
CA GLU A 74 17.09 3.24 11.83
C GLU A 74 17.91 2.19 11.08
N LEU A 75 19.19 2.05 11.44
CA LEU A 75 20.06 1.03 10.86
C LEU A 75 19.50 -0.39 11.08
N ALA A 76 19.03 -0.70 12.29
CA ALA A 76 18.44 -2.00 12.60
C ALA A 76 17.18 -2.28 11.75
N VAL A 77 16.34 -1.27 11.52
CA VAL A 77 15.18 -1.38 10.62
C VAL A 77 15.64 -1.69 9.21
N PHE A 78 16.59 -0.91 8.65
CA PHE A 78 17.09 -1.15 7.29
C PHE A 78 17.72 -2.54 7.14
N VAL A 79 18.54 -2.97 8.10
CA VAL A 79 19.14 -4.31 8.11
C VAL A 79 18.06 -5.39 8.15
N THR A 80 17.05 -5.25 9.00
CA THR A 80 15.94 -6.20 9.10
C THR A 80 15.12 -6.26 7.80
N LEU A 81 14.89 -5.11 7.16
CA LEU A 81 14.17 -5.04 5.88
C LEU A 81 14.96 -5.70 4.75
N VAL A 82 16.27 -5.44 4.66
CA VAL A 82 17.14 -6.06 3.66
C VAL A 82 17.22 -7.57 3.89
N TYR A 83 17.46 -7.99 5.12
CA TYR A 83 17.49 -9.41 5.50
C TYR A 83 16.17 -10.11 5.19
N GLY A 84 15.04 -9.53 5.60
CA GLY A 84 13.72 -10.05 5.31
C GLY A 84 13.44 -10.14 3.82
N THR A 85 13.88 -9.14 3.04
CA THR A 85 13.73 -9.17 1.58
C THR A 85 14.52 -10.33 0.96
N ILE A 86 15.78 -10.51 1.37
CA ILE A 86 16.62 -11.61 0.88
C ILE A 86 16.02 -12.97 1.28
N HIS A 87 15.57 -13.10 2.52
CA HIS A 87 15.06 -14.36 3.08
C HIS A 87 13.69 -14.75 2.51
N TYR A 88 12.70 -13.85 2.54
CA TYR A 88 11.33 -14.15 2.13
C TYR A 88 11.13 -14.12 0.60
N PHE A 89 11.90 -13.31 -0.12
CA PHE A 89 11.84 -13.24 -1.59
C PHE A 89 13.00 -13.97 -2.29
N GLY A 90 13.79 -14.75 -1.53
CA GLY A 90 14.79 -15.67 -2.05
C GLY A 90 15.74 -15.02 -3.05
N LEU A 91 16.19 -13.79 -2.76
CA LEU A 91 16.94 -12.96 -3.70
C LEU A 91 18.30 -13.60 -3.98
N ARG A 92 18.52 -14.06 -5.21
CA ARG A 92 19.79 -14.64 -5.67
C ARG A 92 20.38 -13.77 -6.77
N VAL A 93 21.61 -13.31 -6.56
CA VAL A 93 22.35 -12.54 -7.56
C VAL A 93 23.16 -13.50 -8.41
N ASN A 94 22.75 -13.68 -9.66
CA ASN A 94 23.49 -14.49 -10.62
C ASN A 94 24.48 -13.58 -11.37
N TRP A 95 25.72 -13.52 -10.88
CA TRP A 95 26.77 -12.63 -11.41
C TRP A 95 27.16 -12.94 -12.85
N GLU A 96 27.09 -14.21 -13.27
CA GLU A 96 27.41 -14.63 -14.65
C GLU A 96 26.39 -14.11 -15.65
N LYS A 97 25.10 -14.15 -15.29
CA LYS A 97 24.00 -13.70 -16.15
C LYS A 97 23.65 -12.22 -15.98
N ARG A 98 24.25 -11.52 -15.01
CA ARG A 98 23.86 -10.16 -14.57
C ARG A 98 22.36 -10.03 -14.30
N MET A 99 21.72 -11.08 -13.79
CA MET A 99 20.28 -11.11 -13.48
C MET A 99 20.04 -11.36 -12.00
N ILE A 100 19.00 -10.72 -11.46
CA ILE A 100 18.53 -10.92 -10.10
C ILE A 100 17.36 -11.90 -10.16
N GLU A 101 17.59 -13.12 -9.71
CA GLU A 101 16.55 -14.12 -9.58
C GLU A 101 15.86 -13.90 -8.23
N THR A 102 14.53 -13.82 -8.26
CA THR A 102 13.70 -13.60 -7.07
C THR A 102 12.67 -14.69 -7.04
N LYS A 103 12.40 -15.30 -5.89
CA LYS A 103 11.34 -16.30 -5.76
C LYS A 103 10.66 -16.14 -4.41
N THR A 104 9.33 -16.09 -4.37
CA THR A 104 8.62 -16.07 -3.09
C THR A 104 8.85 -17.39 -2.37
N VAL A 105 9.53 -17.34 -1.22
CA VAL A 105 9.89 -18.51 -0.42
C VAL A 105 8.72 -18.92 0.49
N PHE A 106 7.88 -17.96 0.86
CA PHE A 106 6.72 -18.20 1.73
C PHE A 106 5.50 -18.66 0.94
N THR A 107 4.66 -19.47 1.59
CA THR A 107 3.39 -19.95 1.05
C THR A 107 2.24 -18.99 1.37
N PHE A 108 1.13 -19.11 0.63
CA PHE A 108 -0.09 -18.33 0.90
C PHE A 108 -0.62 -18.55 2.34
N HIS A 109 -0.50 -19.77 2.86
CA HIS A 109 -0.96 -20.09 4.22
C HIS A 109 -0.09 -19.45 5.30
N GLU A 110 1.22 -19.44 5.12
CA GLU A 110 2.14 -18.76 6.05
C GLU A 110 1.91 -17.25 6.04
N PHE A 111 1.70 -16.67 4.87
CA PHE A 111 1.37 -15.25 4.74
C PHE A 111 0.06 -14.89 5.44
N THR A 112 -0.99 -15.68 5.22
CA THR A 112 -2.29 -15.46 5.88
C THR A 112 -2.18 -15.63 7.40
N ARG A 113 -1.44 -16.64 7.86
CA ARG A 113 -1.18 -16.84 9.30
C ARG A 113 -0.46 -15.64 9.91
N TRP A 114 0.52 -15.09 9.20
CA TRP A 114 1.23 -13.89 9.63
C TRP A 114 0.30 -12.68 9.71
N LEU A 115 -0.58 -12.46 8.71
CA LEU A 115 -1.58 -11.39 8.74
C LEU A 115 -2.52 -11.51 9.95
N LYS A 116 -3.00 -12.71 10.25
CA LYS A 116 -3.85 -12.98 11.44
C LYS A 116 -3.20 -12.55 12.76
N ILE A 117 -1.88 -12.65 12.86
CA ILE A 117 -1.14 -12.24 14.06
C ILE A 117 -0.88 -10.74 14.04
N VAL A 118 -0.40 -10.21 12.91
CA VAL A 118 0.09 -8.84 12.82
C VAL A 118 -1.05 -7.82 12.79
N THR A 119 -2.13 -8.07 12.06
CA THR A 119 -3.27 -7.14 11.96
C THR A 119 -3.88 -6.75 13.30
N PRO A 120 -4.25 -7.68 14.21
CA PRO A 120 -4.75 -7.28 15.53
C PRO A 120 -3.66 -6.66 16.42
N LEU A 121 -2.40 -7.10 16.30
CA LEU A 121 -1.29 -6.54 17.06
C LEU A 121 -1.06 -5.06 16.73
N THR A 122 -1.03 -4.71 15.45
CA THR A 122 -0.87 -3.32 14.99
C THR A 122 -2.07 -2.45 15.34
N MET A 123 -3.29 -2.99 15.33
CA MET A 123 -4.47 -2.29 15.84
C MET A 123 -4.29 -1.91 17.31
N TRP A 124 -3.85 -2.84 18.16
CA TRP A 124 -3.61 -2.57 19.57
C TRP A 124 -2.46 -1.59 19.80
N ILE A 125 -1.37 -1.69 19.03
CA ILE A 125 -0.29 -0.70 19.06
C ILE A 125 -0.84 0.69 18.71
N GLY A 126 -1.70 0.79 17.69
CA GLY A 126 -2.36 2.04 17.33
C GLY A 126 -3.25 2.59 18.44
N VAL A 127 -4.04 1.73 19.10
CA VAL A 127 -4.89 2.13 20.25
C VAL A 127 -4.04 2.64 21.41
N LEU A 128 -2.97 1.93 21.76
CA LEU A 128 -2.07 2.32 22.84
C LEU A 128 -1.36 3.65 22.53
N SER A 129 -0.88 3.81 21.30
CA SER A 129 -0.25 5.03 20.81
C SER A 129 -1.20 6.23 20.88
N LEU A 130 -2.42 6.09 20.33
CA LEU A 130 -3.42 7.16 20.39
C LEU A 130 -3.85 7.48 21.82
N SER A 131 -4.01 6.47 22.66
CA SER A 131 -4.37 6.66 24.07
C SER A 131 -3.29 7.43 24.82
N TRP A 132 -2.02 7.11 24.55
CA TRP A 132 -0.88 7.83 25.10
C TRP A 132 -0.89 9.29 24.69
N GLU A 133 -1.10 9.59 23.40
CA GLU A 133 -1.14 10.97 22.91
C GLU A 133 -2.31 11.80 23.44
N ILE A 134 -3.48 11.18 23.56
CA ILE A 134 -4.63 11.83 24.19
C ILE A 134 -4.32 12.13 25.66
N PHE A 135 -3.65 11.21 26.36
CA PHE A 135 -3.29 11.36 27.76
C PHE A 135 -2.20 12.42 27.99
N THR A 136 -1.12 12.40 27.22
CA THR A 136 -0.04 13.41 27.31
C THR A 136 -0.58 14.80 26.98
N SER A 137 -1.41 14.92 25.94
CA SER A 137 -2.06 16.18 25.56
C SER A 137 -3.03 16.67 26.64
N LEU A 138 -3.74 15.76 27.32
CA LEU A 138 -4.59 16.09 28.46
C LEU A 138 -3.77 16.69 29.59
N LEU A 139 -2.66 16.03 29.97
CA LEU A 139 -1.76 16.53 31.01
C LEU A 139 -1.22 17.92 30.66
N SER A 140 -0.79 18.12 29.41
CA SER A 140 -0.32 19.44 28.93
C SER A 140 -1.42 20.51 29.02
N SER A 141 -2.66 20.18 28.64
CA SER A 141 -3.79 21.12 28.73
C SER A 141 -4.12 21.52 30.17
N LEU A 142 -3.90 20.62 31.13
CA LEU A 142 -4.15 20.86 32.56
C LEU A 142 -3.05 21.68 33.25
N MET A 143 -1.86 21.77 32.66
CA MET A 143 -0.72 22.55 33.19
C MET A 143 -0.70 24.02 32.75
N VAL A 144 -1.65 24.44 31.90
CA VAL A 144 -1.78 25.84 31.46
C VAL A 144 -2.15 26.74 32.65
N LYS A 145 -1.50 27.92 32.73
CA LYS A 145 -1.76 28.91 33.79
C LYS A 145 -3.02 29.72 33.48
N GLY A 146 -3.86 29.93 34.50
CA GLY A 146 -5.08 30.73 34.41
C GLY A 146 -6.33 29.90 34.11
N PHE A 147 -7.44 30.23 34.77
CA PHE A 147 -8.68 29.46 34.70
C PHE A 147 -9.32 29.46 33.30
N ILE A 148 -9.42 30.63 32.65
CA ILE A 148 -10.02 30.77 31.32
C ILE A 148 -9.18 30.05 30.26
N ALA A 149 -7.86 30.21 30.30
CA ALA A 149 -6.94 29.55 29.39
C ALA A 149 -6.99 28.01 29.55
N LYS A 150 -7.12 27.52 30.80
CA LYS A 150 -7.33 26.10 31.09
C LYS A 150 -8.63 25.59 30.48
N LEU A 151 -9.76 26.27 30.71
CA LEU A 151 -11.06 25.86 30.13
C LEU A 151 -11.04 25.83 28.60
N TRP A 152 -10.40 26.82 27.97
CA TRP A 152 -10.25 26.86 26.52
C TRP A 152 -9.39 25.72 26.00
N ALA A 153 -8.22 25.50 26.61
CA ALA A 153 -7.30 24.42 26.24
C ALA A 153 -7.94 23.04 26.42
N THR A 154 -8.66 22.79 27.53
CA THR A 154 -9.35 21.51 27.75
C THR A 154 -10.49 21.30 26.77
N SER A 155 -11.20 22.36 26.37
CA SER A 155 -12.27 22.28 25.36
C SER A 155 -11.70 21.94 23.98
N GLN A 156 -10.61 22.59 23.58
CA GLN A 156 -9.91 22.28 22.32
C GLN A 156 -9.38 20.84 22.32
N TRP A 157 -8.69 20.43 23.39
CA TRP A 157 -8.22 19.06 23.56
C TRP A 157 -9.37 18.05 23.42
N ALA A 158 -10.50 18.28 24.11
CA ALA A 158 -11.64 17.36 24.07
C ALA A 158 -12.19 17.20 22.64
N LEU A 159 -12.32 18.32 21.90
CA LEU A 159 -12.78 18.28 20.51
C LEU A 159 -11.82 17.49 19.61
N PHE A 160 -10.52 17.77 19.69
CA PHE A 160 -9.52 17.08 18.86
C PHE A 160 -9.34 15.62 19.26
N ALA A 161 -9.41 15.28 20.55
CA ALA A 161 -9.32 13.90 21.03
C ALA A 161 -10.51 13.07 20.53
N VAL A 162 -11.74 13.62 20.59
CA VAL A 162 -12.93 12.95 20.05
C VAL A 162 -12.83 12.79 18.53
N ALA A 163 -12.40 13.83 17.81
CA ALA A 163 -12.22 13.77 16.37
C ALA A 163 -11.16 12.72 15.97
N ALA A 164 -10.01 12.70 16.64
CA ALA A 164 -8.95 11.72 16.40
C ALA A 164 -9.40 10.29 16.71
N ALA A 165 -10.09 10.07 17.84
CA ALA A 165 -10.63 8.77 18.19
C ALA A 165 -11.72 8.29 17.20
N ALA A 166 -12.58 9.19 16.73
CA ALA A 166 -13.58 8.87 15.71
C ALA A 166 -12.92 8.51 14.37
N MET A 167 -11.94 9.30 13.91
CA MET A 167 -11.17 9.03 12.71
C MET A 167 -10.43 7.69 12.80
N PHE A 168 -9.76 7.42 13.92
CA PHE A 168 -9.12 6.15 14.22
C PHE A 168 -10.13 4.99 14.15
N ALA A 169 -11.29 5.13 14.81
CA ALA A 169 -12.30 4.09 14.80
C ALA A 169 -12.77 3.77 13.37
N VAL A 170 -13.11 4.77 12.56
CA VAL A 170 -13.60 4.52 11.20
C VAL A 170 -12.51 3.96 10.29
N SER A 171 -11.22 4.30 10.45
CA SER A 171 -10.13 3.71 9.66
C SER A 171 -9.88 2.23 9.96
N LEU A 172 -10.33 1.70 11.10
CA LEU A 172 -10.23 0.26 11.40
C LEU A 172 -11.03 -0.59 10.41
N VAL A 173 -12.14 -0.08 9.86
CA VAL A 173 -12.97 -0.82 8.89
C VAL A 173 -12.19 -1.13 7.61
N PRO A 174 -11.67 -0.15 6.84
CA PRO A 174 -10.89 -0.43 5.65
C PRO A 174 -9.56 -1.13 5.95
N TYR A 175 -8.97 -0.92 7.12
CA TYR A 175 -7.74 -1.58 7.55
C TYR A 175 -7.92 -3.09 7.76
N THR A 176 -8.96 -3.48 8.49
CA THR A 176 -9.21 -4.89 8.81
C THR A 176 -9.63 -5.73 7.61
N PHE A 177 -9.99 -5.12 6.47
CA PHE A 177 -10.28 -5.85 5.24
C PHE A 177 -9.11 -6.67 4.68
N ILE A 178 -7.89 -6.40 5.12
CA ILE A 178 -6.71 -7.21 4.76
C ILE A 178 -6.86 -8.64 5.29
N GLU A 179 -7.50 -8.83 6.44
CA GLU A 179 -7.68 -10.14 7.07
C GLU A 179 -9.15 -10.38 7.48
N TYR A 180 -9.75 -11.42 6.91
CA TYR A 180 -11.19 -11.67 7.05
C TYR A 180 -11.65 -11.77 8.50
N GLU A 181 -10.91 -12.50 9.33
CA GLU A 181 -11.26 -12.75 10.74
C GLU A 181 -11.18 -11.48 11.60
N ALA A 182 -10.18 -10.63 11.36
CA ALA A 182 -10.08 -9.33 12.02
C ALA A 182 -11.25 -8.42 11.64
N SER A 183 -11.64 -8.45 10.35
CA SER A 183 -12.81 -7.71 9.90
C SER A 183 -14.08 -8.23 10.59
N SER A 184 -14.34 -9.53 10.55
CA SER A 184 -15.56 -10.12 11.13
C SER A 184 -15.71 -9.87 12.63
N ASN A 185 -14.60 -9.83 13.37
CA ASN A 185 -14.58 -9.58 14.81
C ASN A 185 -14.66 -8.09 15.18
N LEU A 186 -14.69 -7.18 14.21
CA LEU A 186 -14.80 -5.75 14.48
C LEU A 186 -16.18 -5.41 15.04
N ARG A 187 -16.20 -4.62 16.12
CA ARG A 187 -17.42 -4.19 16.80
C ARG A 187 -18.43 -3.57 15.81
N PRO A 188 -19.73 -3.92 15.91
CA PRO A 188 -20.74 -3.42 14.99
C PRO A 188 -20.94 -1.90 15.10
N GLU A 189 -20.66 -1.29 16.27
CA GLU A 189 -20.75 0.16 16.43
C GLU A 189 -19.76 0.91 15.53
N ILE A 190 -18.54 0.38 15.37
CA ILE A 190 -17.50 0.98 14.53
C ILE A 190 -17.92 0.94 13.05
N ARG A 191 -18.52 -0.18 12.62
CA ARG A 191 -19.06 -0.33 11.27
C ARG A 191 -20.19 0.67 11.01
N ARG A 192 -21.13 0.82 11.95
CA ARG A 192 -22.20 1.82 11.84
C ARG A 192 -21.64 3.24 11.75
N LEU A 193 -20.62 3.57 12.54
CA LEU A 193 -19.96 4.88 12.47
C LEU A 193 -19.32 5.11 11.10
N TYR A 194 -18.62 4.11 10.57
CA TYR A 194 -18.06 4.15 9.22
C TYR A 194 -19.16 4.38 8.17
N ASP A 195 -20.26 3.61 8.22
CA ASP A 195 -21.37 3.71 7.25
C ASP A 195 -22.04 5.10 7.26
N MET A 196 -22.12 5.75 8.43
CA MET A 196 -22.64 7.13 8.54
C MET A 196 -21.74 8.16 7.87
N VAL A 197 -20.42 7.93 7.85
CA VAL A 197 -19.45 8.88 7.29
C VAL A 197 -18.92 8.49 5.91
N ASP A 198 -19.30 7.32 5.39
CA ASP A 198 -18.81 6.76 4.13
C ASP A 198 -19.04 7.72 2.95
N ARG A 199 -20.16 8.45 2.93
CA ARG A 199 -20.46 9.45 1.90
C ARG A 199 -19.41 10.56 1.80
N TYR A 200 -18.73 10.89 2.90
CA TYR A 200 -17.68 11.91 2.95
C TYR A 200 -16.31 11.37 2.57
N GLN A 201 -16.16 10.05 2.40
CA GLN A 201 -14.92 9.39 1.98
C GLN A 201 -13.71 9.77 2.86
N LEU A 202 -13.94 9.94 4.18
CA LEU A 202 -12.91 10.34 5.15
C LEU A 202 -11.80 9.29 5.30
N VAL A 203 -12.15 8.01 5.10
CA VAL A 203 -11.25 6.87 5.16
C VAL A 203 -11.58 5.93 4.01
N ASN A 204 -10.56 5.38 3.35
CA ASN A 204 -10.74 4.54 2.16
C ASN A 204 -9.77 3.36 2.19
N SER A 205 -10.20 2.25 1.59
CA SER A 205 -9.26 1.18 1.25
C SER A 205 -8.46 1.59 0.02
N TYR A 206 -7.16 1.79 0.17
CA TYR A 206 -6.30 2.09 -0.97
C TYR A 206 -5.99 0.81 -1.74
N GLY A 207 -6.48 0.73 -2.97
CA GLY A 207 -6.15 -0.33 -3.91
C GLY A 207 -6.75 -0.01 -5.28
N LEU A 208 -5.90 0.36 -6.25
CA LEU A 208 -6.34 0.65 -7.62
C LEU A 208 -7.09 -0.55 -8.23
N PHE A 209 -6.70 -1.78 -7.84
CA PHE A 209 -7.39 -3.02 -8.15
C PHE A 209 -7.40 -3.92 -6.90
N ARG A 210 -8.38 -3.72 -6.03
CA ARG A 210 -8.53 -4.46 -4.76
C ARG A 210 -8.70 -5.97 -4.95
N ARG A 211 -9.21 -6.39 -6.11
CA ARG A 211 -9.17 -7.78 -6.57
C ARG A 211 -8.47 -7.78 -7.93
N MET A 212 -7.23 -8.26 -7.95
CA MET A 212 -6.55 -8.50 -9.22
C MET A 212 -7.08 -9.79 -9.86
N THR A 213 -7.25 -9.75 -11.17
CA THR A 213 -7.55 -10.91 -12.00
C THR A 213 -6.26 -11.71 -12.18
N GLY A 214 -6.28 -13.01 -11.90
CA GLY A 214 -5.05 -13.83 -11.92
C GLY A 214 -5.01 -14.99 -10.93
N VAL A 215 -5.98 -15.12 -10.03
CA VAL A 215 -6.10 -16.29 -9.16
C VAL A 215 -6.56 -17.47 -10.03
N GLY A 216 -5.59 -18.21 -10.58
CA GLY A 216 -5.80 -19.26 -11.60
C GLY A 216 -5.16 -18.98 -12.96
N GLY A 217 -4.42 -17.87 -13.11
CA GLY A 217 -3.81 -17.43 -14.37
C GLY A 217 -4.41 -16.12 -14.89
N ARG A 218 -3.62 -15.33 -15.62
CA ARG A 218 -4.08 -14.10 -16.28
C ARG A 218 -4.67 -14.47 -17.63
N PRO A 219 -5.99 -14.33 -17.85
CA PRO A 219 -6.54 -14.50 -19.19
C PRO A 219 -6.01 -13.38 -20.09
N GLU A 220 -5.67 -13.73 -21.32
CA GLU A 220 -5.14 -12.79 -22.30
C GLU A 220 -5.75 -13.02 -23.67
N VAL A 221 -6.07 -11.91 -24.34
CA VAL A 221 -6.40 -11.94 -25.77
C VAL A 221 -5.09 -11.86 -26.55
N VAL A 222 -4.85 -12.88 -27.37
CA VAL A 222 -3.77 -12.94 -28.36
C VAL A 222 -4.38 -12.61 -29.72
N VAL A 223 -3.78 -11.66 -30.44
CA VAL A 223 -4.20 -11.30 -31.79
C VAL A 223 -3.20 -11.91 -32.74
N GLU A 224 -3.66 -12.78 -33.62
CA GLU A 224 -2.81 -13.42 -34.64
C GLU A 224 -3.18 -12.91 -36.02
N GLY A 225 -2.19 -12.79 -36.89
CA GLY A 225 -2.36 -12.43 -38.29
C GLY A 225 -1.74 -13.46 -39.21
N SER A 226 -2.34 -13.67 -40.38
CA SER A 226 -1.83 -14.54 -41.43
C SER A 226 -1.98 -13.89 -42.80
N TYR A 227 -0.96 -14.01 -43.64
CA TYR A 227 -1.01 -13.57 -45.04
C TYR A 227 -1.43 -14.71 -45.99
N ASP A 228 -1.21 -15.96 -45.61
CA ASP A 228 -1.47 -17.16 -46.42
C ASP A 228 -2.65 -17.99 -45.89
N SER A 229 -3.29 -17.56 -44.81
CA SER A 229 -4.33 -18.29 -44.05
C SER A 229 -3.85 -19.63 -43.48
N GLN A 230 -2.56 -19.95 -43.55
CA GLN A 230 -1.98 -21.22 -43.10
C GLN A 230 -1.03 -21.02 -41.92
N ARG A 231 -0.20 -19.98 -41.97
CA ARG A 231 0.70 -19.59 -40.87
C ARG A 231 0.15 -18.38 -40.16
N TRP A 232 -0.24 -18.58 -38.92
CA TRP A 232 -0.67 -17.53 -38.01
C TRP A 232 0.50 -17.11 -37.13
N THR A 233 0.72 -15.80 -37.04
CA THR A 233 1.78 -15.22 -36.21
C THR A 233 1.15 -14.25 -35.24
N GLU A 234 1.53 -14.33 -33.96
CA GLU A 234 1.12 -13.38 -32.95
C GLU A 234 1.58 -11.95 -33.30
N ILE A 235 0.66 -11.01 -33.19
CA ILE A 235 0.94 -9.57 -33.26
C ILE A 235 1.27 -9.12 -31.84
N GLU A 236 2.58 -9.07 -31.54
CA GLU A 236 3.06 -8.56 -30.26
C GLU A 236 2.75 -7.05 -30.12
N PHE A 237 2.18 -6.67 -28.98
CA PHE A 237 1.97 -5.26 -28.65
C PHE A 237 3.19 -4.71 -27.91
N MET A 238 3.50 -3.44 -28.15
CA MET A 238 4.73 -2.80 -27.66
C MET A 238 4.88 -2.78 -26.14
N TYR A 239 3.77 -2.66 -25.41
CA TYR A 239 3.78 -2.47 -23.96
C TYR A 239 2.94 -3.52 -23.22
N LYS A 240 2.20 -4.37 -23.94
CA LYS A 240 1.49 -5.51 -23.36
C LYS A 240 2.52 -6.57 -22.95
N PRO A 241 2.56 -6.97 -21.67
CA PRO A 241 3.44 -8.03 -21.23
C PRO A 241 2.90 -9.36 -21.79
N GLY A 242 3.65 -9.97 -22.70
CA GLY A 242 3.38 -11.30 -23.28
C GLY A 242 4.60 -12.21 -23.19
N ASN A 243 5.76 -11.75 -23.67
CA ASN A 243 7.00 -12.51 -23.58
C ASN A 243 7.58 -12.51 -22.16
N LEU A 244 7.53 -13.67 -21.49
CA LEU A 244 8.03 -13.86 -20.12
C LEU A 244 9.56 -13.79 -19.99
N SER A 245 10.29 -13.85 -21.10
CA SER A 245 11.75 -13.76 -21.12
C SER A 245 12.27 -12.32 -21.17
N LEU A 246 11.38 -11.33 -21.38
CA LEU A 246 11.73 -9.93 -21.47
C LEU A 246 11.37 -9.17 -20.20
N ALA A 247 12.23 -8.23 -19.81
CA ALA A 247 11.90 -7.29 -18.74
C ALA A 247 10.76 -6.36 -19.19
N PRO A 248 9.78 -6.05 -18.33
CA PRO A 248 8.72 -5.12 -18.66
C PRO A 248 9.29 -3.73 -19.03
N PRO A 249 8.81 -3.09 -20.10
CA PRO A 249 9.28 -1.76 -20.48
C PRO A 249 8.84 -0.70 -19.46
N LEU A 250 9.70 0.29 -19.23
CA LEU A 250 9.31 1.49 -18.48
C LEU A 250 8.45 2.39 -19.38
N VAL A 251 7.13 2.34 -19.20
CA VAL A 251 6.20 3.05 -20.10
C VAL A 251 5.93 4.48 -19.65
N ALA A 252 6.21 4.84 -18.40
CA ALA A 252 5.96 6.19 -17.91
C ALA A 252 6.80 7.24 -18.66
N PRO A 253 6.21 8.40 -19.06
CA PRO A 253 4.87 8.90 -18.78
C PRO A 253 3.79 8.50 -19.81
N HIS A 254 4.16 7.74 -20.84
CA HIS A 254 3.21 7.24 -21.84
C HIS A 254 2.19 6.29 -21.19
N GLN A 255 0.94 6.37 -21.65
CA GLN A 255 -0.14 5.50 -21.19
C GLN A 255 -0.63 4.69 -22.39
N PRO A 256 -0.21 3.42 -22.53
CA PRO A 256 -0.51 2.60 -23.69
C PRO A 256 -1.97 2.15 -23.61
N ARG A 257 -2.87 3.01 -24.09
CA ARG A 257 -4.32 2.82 -23.92
C ARG A 257 -4.82 1.55 -24.58
N LEU A 258 -4.29 1.20 -25.74
CA LEU A 258 -4.67 -0.03 -26.45
C LEU A 258 -4.25 -1.27 -25.67
N ASP A 259 -2.98 -1.38 -25.29
CA ASP A 259 -2.42 -2.50 -24.51
C ASP A 259 -3.16 -2.67 -23.17
N TRP A 260 -3.51 -1.54 -22.54
CA TRP A 260 -4.32 -1.52 -21.33
C TRP A 260 -5.74 -2.03 -21.58
N GLN A 261 -6.40 -1.58 -22.65
CA GLN A 261 -7.73 -2.07 -23.02
C GLN A 261 -7.74 -3.54 -23.40
N MET A 262 -6.67 -4.07 -24.01
CA MET A 262 -6.50 -5.50 -24.30
C MET A 262 -6.54 -6.35 -23.02
N TRP A 263 -6.02 -5.84 -21.89
CA TRP A 263 -6.16 -6.52 -20.60
C TRP A 263 -7.61 -6.62 -20.14
N PHE A 264 -8.40 -5.54 -20.25
CA PHE A 264 -9.83 -5.57 -19.90
C PHE A 264 -10.66 -6.43 -20.85
N ALA A 265 -10.33 -6.43 -22.15
CA ALA A 265 -11.01 -7.26 -23.14
C ALA A 265 -10.91 -8.76 -22.81
N ALA A 266 -9.85 -9.18 -22.14
CA ALA A 266 -9.66 -10.57 -21.72
C ALA A 266 -10.50 -10.99 -20.50
N LEU A 267 -11.11 -10.04 -19.78
CA LEU A 267 -11.82 -10.30 -18.52
C LEU A 267 -13.32 -10.56 -18.68
N GLY A 268 -13.87 -10.31 -19.86
CA GLY A 268 -15.30 -10.42 -20.12
C GLY A 268 -15.58 -10.99 -21.50
N ASP A 269 -16.86 -11.11 -21.82
CA ASP A 269 -17.29 -11.54 -23.14
C ASP A 269 -17.01 -10.46 -24.20
N HIS A 270 -16.90 -10.87 -25.47
CA HIS A 270 -16.63 -9.98 -26.61
C HIS A 270 -17.63 -8.80 -26.70
N THR A 271 -18.87 -9.01 -26.24
CA THR A 271 -19.92 -7.99 -26.15
C THR A 271 -19.58 -6.81 -25.21
N HIS A 272 -18.72 -7.03 -24.22
CA HIS A 272 -18.29 -5.99 -23.26
C HIS A 272 -17.21 -5.07 -23.84
N SER A 273 -16.59 -5.43 -24.97
CA SER A 273 -15.54 -4.65 -25.64
C SER A 273 -15.87 -4.38 -27.12
N PRO A 274 -16.89 -3.57 -27.45
CA PRO A 274 -17.27 -3.28 -28.85
C PRO A 274 -16.14 -2.64 -29.68
N TRP A 275 -15.24 -1.92 -29.00
CA TRP A 275 -14.05 -1.33 -29.62
C TRP A 275 -13.12 -2.41 -30.21
N PHE A 276 -13.08 -3.62 -29.63
CA PHE A 276 -12.20 -4.69 -30.05
C PHE A 276 -12.65 -5.26 -31.41
N THR A 277 -13.94 -5.48 -31.61
CA THR A 277 -14.48 -5.88 -32.92
C THR A 277 -14.17 -4.84 -34.00
N SER A 278 -14.32 -3.56 -33.66
CA SER A 278 -13.97 -2.45 -34.57
C SER A 278 -12.48 -2.41 -34.88
N PHE A 279 -11.63 -2.71 -33.89
CA PHE A 279 -10.18 -2.82 -34.05
C PHE A 279 -9.80 -3.95 -35.01
N ILE A 280 -10.31 -5.17 -34.82
CA ILE A 280 -10.07 -6.31 -35.71
C ILE A 280 -10.55 -5.99 -37.14
N HIS A 281 -11.74 -5.41 -37.29
CA HIS A 281 -12.25 -5.04 -38.61
C HIS A 281 -11.36 -4.01 -39.31
N ARG A 282 -10.79 -3.03 -38.58
CA ARG A 282 -9.85 -2.05 -39.16
C ARG A 282 -8.51 -2.67 -39.51
N LEU A 283 -8.02 -3.63 -38.73
CA LEU A 283 -6.82 -4.41 -39.05
C LEU A 283 -7.00 -5.18 -40.36
N LEU A 284 -8.15 -5.85 -40.54
CA LEU A 284 -8.48 -6.58 -41.78
C LEU A 284 -8.55 -5.67 -43.00
N GLN A 285 -8.94 -4.39 -42.82
CA GLN A 285 -8.97 -3.40 -43.89
C GLN A 285 -7.59 -2.78 -44.21
N GLY A 286 -6.54 -3.09 -43.43
CA GLY A 286 -5.22 -2.49 -43.59
C GLY A 286 -5.18 -0.97 -43.37
N LYS A 287 -6.18 -0.41 -42.67
CA LYS A 287 -6.26 1.04 -42.45
C LYS A 287 -5.27 1.45 -41.36
N LYS A 288 -4.41 2.43 -41.68
CA LYS A 288 -3.55 3.08 -40.68
C LYS A 288 -4.42 3.86 -39.68
N SER A 289 -3.97 3.91 -38.43
CA SER A 289 -4.55 4.76 -37.38
C SER A 289 -4.58 6.21 -37.89
N GLY A 290 -5.78 6.78 -38.03
CA GLY A 290 -5.99 8.20 -38.29
C GLY A 290 -6.05 9.00 -37.01
#